data_AF-A0A528VJV0-F1
#
_entry.id   AF-A0A528VJV0-F1
#
_cell.length_a   1.000
_cell.length_b   1.000
_cell.length_c   1.000
_cell.angle_alpha   90.00
_cell.angle_beta   90.00
_cell.angle_gamma   90.00
#
_symmetry.space_group_name_H-M   'P 1'
#
loop_
_entity.id
_entity.type
_entity.pdbx_description
1 polymer ?
#
loop_
_entity_poly.entity_id
_entity_poly.type
_entity_poly.pdbx_seq_one_letter_code
_entity_poly.pdbx_strand_id
1 'polypeptide(L)'
;MSDRVPCINPRCRRTFKREHDSQEIICGKCFRMLPEAARKEHRGYWREIRKWDRRIARTADELKIVRMRTIRDRISFNLGTHWDVHIKAYFLAPDKPAGLETFLEEIGL
;
A
#
# COMPACT_ATOMS: atom_id res chain seq x y z
N MET A 1 14.66 20.37 -4.02
CA MET A 1 13.64 19.29 -4.01
C MET A 1 13.23 19.06 -2.56
N SER A 2 11.97 18.74 -2.26
CA SER A 2 11.51 18.59 -0.87
C SER A 2 12.14 17.36 -0.21
N ASP A 3 12.90 17.55 0.88
CA ASP A 3 13.43 16.50 1.77
C ASP A 3 12.33 15.73 2.53
N ARG A 4 11.07 16.03 2.21
CA ARG A 4 9.89 15.49 2.83
C ARG A 4 8.99 14.80 1.82
N VAL A 5 8.43 13.66 2.21
CA VAL A 5 7.41 12.91 1.48
C VAL A 5 6.06 13.15 2.18
N PRO A 6 5.02 13.64 1.49
CA PRO A 6 3.70 13.77 2.08
C PRO A 6 3.01 12.40 2.23
N CYS A 7 2.04 12.33 3.14
CA CYS A 7 1.12 11.21 3.20
C CYS A 7 0.35 11.08 1.88
N ILE A 8 0.17 9.86 1.36
CA ILE A 8 -0.55 9.62 0.09
C ILE A 8 -2.00 10.12 0.07
N ASN A 9 -2.61 10.32 1.24
CA ASN A 9 -3.93 10.94 1.34
C ASN A 9 -3.78 12.46 1.09
N PRO A 10 -4.33 12.99 -0.02
CA PRO A 10 -4.17 14.40 -0.38
C PRO A 10 -4.82 15.37 0.62
N ARG A 11 -5.79 14.90 1.42
CA ARG A 11 -6.42 15.67 2.49
C ARG A 11 -5.59 15.65 3.79
N CYS A 12 -4.50 14.88 3.84
CA CYS A 12 -3.61 14.79 4.99
C CYS A 12 -2.37 15.68 4.82
N ARG A 13 -2.09 16.53 5.81
CA ARG A 13 -0.91 17.43 5.79
C ARG A 13 0.36 16.85 6.44
N ARG A 14 0.35 15.56 6.82
CA ARG A 14 1.53 14.95 7.47
C ARG A 14 2.61 14.67 6.44
N THR A 15 3.85 14.94 6.82
CA THR A 15 5.03 14.69 6.00
C THR A 15 6.07 13.91 6.80
N PHE A 16 6.93 13.18 6.08
CA PHE A 16 7.96 12.31 6.65
C PHE A 16 9.31 12.62 6.00
N LYS A 17 10.42 12.30 6.67
CA LYS A 17 11.75 12.43 6.06
C LYS A 17 11.83 11.50 4.85
N ARG A 18 12.32 12.03 3.72
CA ARG A 18 12.58 11.25 2.52
C ARG A 18 13.82 10.38 2.73
N GLU A 19 13.70 9.10 2.41
CA GLU A 19 14.82 8.15 2.39
C GLU A 19 15.20 7.75 0.97
N HIS A 20 14.24 7.78 0.03
CA HIS A 20 14.46 7.48 -1.38
C HIS A 20 13.54 8.29 -2.30
N ASP A 21 13.92 8.45 -3.57
CA ASP A 21 13.23 9.35 -4.51
C ASP A 21 11.80 8.89 -4.86
N SER A 22 11.60 7.58 -5.00
CA SER A 22 10.29 6.96 -5.30
C SER A 22 9.45 6.66 -4.05
N GLN A 23 9.78 7.25 -2.90
CA GLN A 23 9.11 6.93 -1.65
C GLN A 23 7.68 7.45 -1.61
N GLU A 24 6.78 6.56 -1.24
CA GLU A 24 5.40 6.87 -0.91
C GLU A 24 5.09 6.36 0.49
N ILE A 25 4.25 7.09 1.21
CA ILE A 25 3.98 6.78 2.61
C ILE A 25 2.55 7.10 3.00
N ILE A 26 1.96 6.25 3.83
CA ILE A 26 0.68 6.50 4.47
C ILE A 26 0.90 6.69 5.97
N CYS A 27 0.37 7.77 6.54
CA CYS A 27 0.48 7.96 7.99
C CYS A 27 -0.42 6.98 8.76
N GLY A 28 -0.07 6.66 10.00
CA GLY A 28 -0.86 5.73 10.82
C GLY A 28 -2.31 6.16 11.09
N LYS A 29 -2.65 7.45 11.00
CA LYS A 29 -4.05 7.92 11.10
C LYS A 29 -4.83 7.54 9.84
N CYS A 30 -4.33 7.88 8.66
CA CYS A 30 -4.96 7.54 7.39
C CYS A 30 -5.00 6.02 7.19
N PHE A 31 -3.94 5.30 7.58
CA PHE A 31 -3.95 3.84 7.52
C PHE A 31 -5.08 3.22 8.34
N ARG A 32 -5.45 3.81 9.49
CA ARG A 32 -6.58 3.33 10.30
C ARG A 32 -7.96 3.63 9.71
N MET A 33 -8.06 4.54 8.74
CA MET A 33 -9.30 4.82 8.02
C MET A 33 -9.64 3.75 6.97
N LEU A 34 -8.65 2.98 6.53
CA LEU A 34 -8.86 1.89 5.57
C LEU A 34 -9.79 0.80 6.13
N PRO A 35 -10.52 0.08 5.27
CA PRO A 35 -11.29 -1.10 5.65
C PRO A 35 -10.44 -2.10 6.44
N GLU A 36 -11.04 -2.72 7.46
CA GLU A 36 -10.31 -3.63 8.36
C GLU A 36 -9.65 -4.79 7.61
N ALA A 37 -10.34 -5.35 6.62
CA ALA A 37 -9.81 -6.40 5.77
C ALA A 37 -8.50 -5.96 5.08
N ALA A 38 -8.50 -4.81 4.41
CA ALA A 38 -7.32 -4.27 3.74
C ALA A 38 -6.15 -4.01 4.71
N ARG A 39 -6.45 -3.54 5.93
CA ARG A 39 -5.43 -3.34 6.97
C ARG A 39 -4.84 -4.67 7.45
N LYS A 40 -5.68 -5.68 7.69
CA LYS A 40 -5.27 -7.01 8.16
C LYS A 40 -4.39 -7.71 7.14
N GLU A 41 -4.81 -7.67 5.88
CA GLU A 41 -4.10 -8.26 4.76
C GLU A 41 -2.73 -7.61 4.54
N HIS A 42 -2.66 -6.27 4.49
CA HIS A 42 -1.39 -5.55 4.36
C HIS A 42 -0.40 -5.89 5.49
N ARG A 43 -0.89 -5.95 6.74
CA ARG A 43 -0.07 -6.40 7.88
C ARG A 43 0.30 -7.88 7.79
N GLY A 44 -0.51 -8.70 7.12
CA GLY A 44 -0.25 -10.12 6.85
C GLY A 44 0.95 -10.30 5.94
N TYR A 45 0.98 -9.61 4.80
CA TYR A 45 2.12 -9.62 3.89
C TYR A 45 3.43 -9.24 4.59
N TRP A 46 3.41 -8.14 5.36
CA TRP A 46 4.58 -7.72 6.14
C TRP A 46 5.02 -8.72 7.22
N ARG A 47 4.09 -9.49 7.81
CA ARG A 47 4.43 -10.55 8.77
C ARG A 47 5.11 -11.73 8.07
N GLU A 48 4.60 -12.12 6.91
CA GLU A 48 5.18 -13.20 6.12
C GLU A 48 6.56 -12.83 5.56
N ILE A 49 6.76 -11.60 5.06
CA ILE A 49 8.08 -11.11 4.65
C ILE A 49 9.08 -11.22 5.80
N ARG A 50 8.77 -10.67 6.98
CA ARG A 50 9.65 -10.76 8.16
C ARG A 50 9.91 -12.20 8.63
N LYS A 51 8.96 -13.11 8.41
CA LYS A 51 9.14 -14.54 8.71
C LYS A 51 10.16 -15.16 7.75
N TRP A 52 10.07 -14.87 6.46
CA TRP A 52 11.03 -15.37 5.47
C TRP A 52 12.40 -14.73 5.63
N ASP A 53 12.49 -13.42 5.87
CA ASP A 53 13.76 -12.73 6.15
C ASP A 53 14.50 -13.39 7.33
N ARG A 54 13.77 -13.70 8.42
CA ARG A 54 14.34 -14.41 9.58
C ARG A 54 14.79 -15.83 9.26
N ARG A 55 14.10 -16.55 8.36
CA ARG A 55 14.49 -17.90 7.94
C ARG A 55 15.74 -17.87 7.05
N ILE A 56 15.79 -16.92 6.11
CA ILE A 56 16.94 -16.70 5.23
C ILE A 56 18.19 -16.39 6.07
N ALA A 57 18.09 -15.46 7.03
CA ALA A 57 19.20 -15.09 7.91
C ALA A 57 19.74 -16.24 8.79
N ARG A 58 18.99 -17.32 8.96
CA ARG A 58 19.38 -18.49 9.76
C ARG A 58 19.84 -19.68 8.92
N THR A 59 19.83 -19.57 7.60
CA THR A 59 20.16 -20.66 6.67
C THR A 59 21.51 -20.39 6.03
N ALA A 60 22.41 -21.37 6.04
CA ALA A 60 23.70 -21.30 5.34
C ALA A 60 23.69 -22.01 3.97
N ASP A 61 22.65 -22.82 3.70
CA ASP A 61 22.44 -23.51 2.43
C ASP A 61 21.96 -22.54 1.35
N GLU A 62 22.84 -22.25 0.40
CA GLU A 62 22.61 -21.26 -0.66
C GLU A 62 21.42 -21.61 -1.56
N LEU A 63 21.24 -22.90 -1.91
CA LEU A 63 20.13 -23.34 -2.76
C LEU A 63 18.79 -23.14 -2.04
N LYS A 64 18.75 -23.40 -0.74
CA LYS A 64 17.56 -23.10 0.09
C LYS A 64 17.34 -21.60 0.20
N ILE A 65 18.38 -20.80 0.40
CA ILE A 65 18.28 -19.34 0.45
C ILE A 65 17.66 -18.78 -0.82
N VAL A 66 18.12 -19.22 -2.00
CA VAL A 66 17.58 -18.79 -3.30
C VAL A 66 16.07 -19.08 -3.38
N ARG A 67 15.65 -20.31 -3.05
CA ARG A 67 14.22 -20.68 -3.05
C ARG A 67 13.40 -19.84 -2.07
N MET A 68 13.92 -19.59 -0.87
CA MET A 68 13.26 -18.76 0.13
C MET A 68 13.11 -17.31 -0.33
N ARG A 69 14.14 -16.75 -0.98
CA ARG A 69 14.09 -15.41 -1.59
C ARG A 69 13.01 -15.33 -2.65
N THR A 70 12.90 -16.32 -3.53
CA THR A 70 11.81 -16.37 -4.54
C THR A 70 10.42 -16.30 -3.89
N ILE A 71 10.20 -17.03 -2.79
CA ILE A 71 8.93 -16.97 -2.06
C ILE A 71 8.70 -15.58 -1.46
N ARG A 72 9.72 -15.03 -0.78
CA ARG A 72 9.69 -13.71 -0.16
C ARG A 72 9.43 -12.60 -1.19
N ASP A 73 10.00 -12.71 -2.38
CA ASP A 73 9.87 -11.74 -3.46
C ASP A 73 8.48 -11.78 -4.07
N ARG A 74 7.88 -12.96 -4.23
CA ARG A 74 6.47 -13.09 -4.63
C ARG A 74 5.53 -12.40 -3.62
N ILE A 75 5.79 -12.55 -2.32
CA ILE A 75 5.00 -11.90 -1.28
C ILE A 75 5.21 -10.38 -1.31
N SER A 76 6.43 -9.93 -1.60
CA SER A 76 6.76 -8.50 -1.73
C SER A 76 6.09 -7.88 -2.96
N PHE A 77 6.02 -8.61 -4.06
CA PHE A 77 5.24 -8.22 -5.24
C PHE A 77 3.76 -8.06 -4.90
N ASN A 78 3.16 -9.08 -4.25
CA ASN A 78 1.76 -9.01 -3.82
C ASN A 78 1.50 -7.85 -2.85
N LEU A 79 2.45 -7.55 -1.95
CA LEU A 79 2.38 -6.38 -1.06
C LEU A 79 2.32 -5.08 -1.86
N GLY A 80 3.14 -4.94 -2.91
CA GLY A 80 3.13 -3.80 -3.81
C GLY A 80 1.81 -3.67 -4.56
N THR A 81 1.33 -4.75 -5.17
CA THR A 81 0.01 -4.77 -5.83
C THR A 81 -1.11 -4.40 -4.85
N HIS A 82 -1.10 -4.94 -3.63
CA HIS A 82 -2.07 -4.60 -2.59
C HIS A 82 -2.04 -3.12 -2.21
N TRP A 83 -0.83 -2.55 -2.13
CA TRP A 83 -0.65 -1.12 -1.88
C TRP A 83 -1.32 -0.27 -2.97
N ASP A 84 -1.07 -0.59 -4.24
CA ASP A 84 -1.63 0.17 -5.35
C ASP A 84 -3.15 0.00 -5.48
N VAL A 85 -3.63 -1.24 -5.45
CA VAL A 85 -5.04 -1.58 -5.73
C VAL A 85 -5.97 -1.22 -4.56
N HIS A 86 -5.52 -1.34 -3.31
CA HIS A 86 -6.41 -1.17 -2.15
C HIS A 86 -6.08 0.05 -1.31
N ILE A 87 -4.81 0.40 -1.13
CA ILE A 87 -4.41 1.48 -0.22
C ILE A 87 -4.40 2.82 -0.95
N LYS A 88 -3.71 2.92 -2.08
CA LYS A 88 -3.70 4.14 -2.90
C LYS A 88 -5.07 4.45 -3.47
N ALA A 89 -5.70 3.47 -4.11
CA ALA A 89 -7.00 3.65 -4.74
C ALA A 89 -8.04 4.22 -3.76
N TYR A 90 -8.02 3.80 -2.49
CA TYR A 90 -8.93 4.33 -1.47
C TYR A 90 -8.81 5.85 -1.25
N PHE A 91 -7.64 6.46 -1.44
CA PHE A 91 -7.44 7.89 -1.24
C PHE A 91 -7.37 8.71 -2.52
N LEU A 92 -7.04 8.07 -3.64
CA LEU A 92 -6.78 8.74 -4.92
C LEU A 92 -7.90 8.52 -5.94
N ALA A 93 -8.77 7.52 -5.75
CA ALA A 93 -9.95 7.41 -6.58
C ALA A 93 -10.86 8.62 -6.29
N PRO A 94 -11.23 9.40 -7.31
CA PRO A 94 -12.28 10.39 -7.12
C PRO A 94 -13.55 9.65 -6.70
N ASP A 95 -14.21 10.12 -5.64
CA ASP A 95 -15.61 9.75 -5.42
C ASP A 95 -16.33 9.96 -6.76
N LYS A 96 -17.10 8.96 -7.23
CA LYS A 96 -18.02 9.17 -8.37
C LYS A 96 -18.69 10.53 -8.13
N PRO A 97 -18.70 11.46 -9.10
CA PRO A 97 -19.35 12.75 -8.88
C PRO A 97 -20.80 12.48 -8.47
N ALA A 98 -21.10 12.71 -7.19
CA ALA A 98 -22.46 12.71 -6.70
C ALA A 98 -23.13 13.90 -7.39
N GLY A 99 -24.04 13.61 -8.34
CA GLY A 99 -24.74 14.64 -9.10
C GLY A 99 -25.06 14.30 -10.57
N LEU A 100 -24.60 13.18 -11.14
CA LEU A 100 -25.03 12.78 -12.49
C LEU A 100 -26.43 12.15 -12.53
N GLU A 101 -26.92 11.58 -11.42
CA GLU A 101 -28.27 11.01 -11.36
C GLU A 101 -29.33 12.11 -11.47
N THR A 102 -29.13 13.24 -10.78
CA THR A 102 -30.03 14.40 -10.85
C THR A 102 -29.94 15.14 -12.19
N PHE A 103 -28.75 15.20 -12.81
CA PHE A 103 -28.57 15.86 -14.10
C PHE A 103 -29.20 15.08 -15.27
N LEU A 104 -29.19 13.74 -15.22
CA LEU A 104 -29.82 12.90 -16.26
C LEU A 104 -31.35 12.91 -16.16
N GLU A 105 -31.90 12.95 -14.95
CA GLU A 105 -33.35 13.15 -14.73
C GLU A 105 -33.85 14.53 -15.19
N GLU A 106 -33.04 15.59 -15.06
CA GLU A 106 -33.41 16.94 -15.52
C GLU A 106 -33.40 17.12 -17.06
N ILE A 107 -32.63 16.32 -17.80
CA ILE A 107 -32.56 16.42 -19.28
C ILE A 107 -33.41 15.39 -20.03
N GLY A 108 -34.19 14.56 -19.33
CA GLY A 108 -35.24 13.73 -19.92
C GLY A 108 -34.75 12.66 -20.91
N LEU A 109 -33.68 11.93 -20.55
CA LEU A 109 -33.26 10.68 -21.21
C LEU A 109 -33.42 9.48 -20.27
#